data_AF-A0A0Q4YKP9-F1
#
_entry.id   AF-A0A0Q4YKP9-F1
#
_cell.length_a   1.000
_cell.length_b   1.000
_cell.length_c   1.000
_cell.angle_alpha   90.00
_cell.angle_beta   90.00
_cell.angle_gamma   90.00
#
_symmetry.space_group_name_H-M   'P 1'
#
loop_
_entity.id
_entity.type
_entity.pdbx_description
1 polymer ?
#
loop_
_entity_poly.entity_id
_entity_poly.type
_entity_poly.pdbx_seq_one_letter_code
_entity_poly.pdbx_strand_id
1 'polypeptide(L)'
;MRLSIPLMEHPLIRPTWRVKGSSYSPTTNPLRMAGFGAKFLLTGQGPLATITEARGFLRTSPSEPVPDVHMLFSVAGAVNDDERKFYKSLTVLPYPSFSMVPDKSYP
;
A
#
# COMPACT_ATOMS: atom_id res chain seq x y z
N MET A 1 37.91 -13.65 6.42
CA MET A 1 36.51 -13.79 6.87
C MET A 1 35.89 -12.40 6.84
N ARG A 2 35.03 -12.07 5.85
CA ARG A 2 34.35 -10.76 5.80
C ARG A 2 33.05 -10.87 6.61
N LEU A 3 32.95 -10.14 7.70
CA LEU A 3 31.68 -9.92 8.41
C LEU A 3 30.80 -9.04 7.51
N SER A 4 29.64 -9.56 7.11
CA SER A 4 28.59 -8.74 6.49
C SER A 4 27.97 -7.81 7.54
N ILE A 5 27.64 -6.59 7.12
CA ILE A 5 26.88 -5.63 7.94
C ILE A 5 25.50 -6.25 8.23
N PRO A 6 24.92 -6.11 9.44
CA PRO A 6 23.57 -6.62 9.72
C PRO A 6 22.55 -6.01 8.77
N LEU A 7 21.69 -6.87 8.20
CA LEU A 7 20.58 -6.47 7.34
C LEU A 7 19.51 -5.79 8.18
N MET A 8 19.15 -4.56 7.81
CA MET A 8 18.05 -3.81 8.41
C MET A 8 16.95 -3.67 7.36
N GLU A 9 15.78 -4.23 7.67
CA GLU A 9 14.60 -4.19 6.80
C GLU A 9 13.38 -3.77 7.62
N HIS A 10 12.39 -3.21 6.94
CA HIS A 10 11.14 -2.78 7.54
C HIS A 10 10.06 -3.84 7.26
N PRO A 11 9.82 -4.80 8.18
CA PRO A 11 8.76 -5.76 7.99
C PRO A 11 7.42 -5.03 7.93
N LEU A 12 6.69 -5.27 6.84
CA LEU A 12 5.39 -4.67 6.58
C LEU A 12 4.29 -5.72 6.67
N ILE A 13 3.14 -5.32 7.22
CA ILE A 13 1.90 -6.07 7.11
C ILE A 13 0.92 -5.28 6.25
N ARG A 14 0.05 -5.97 5.49
CA ARG A 14 -0.92 -5.34 4.59
C ARG A 14 -2.38 -5.71 4.89
N PRO A 15 -2.93 -5.27 6.03
CA PRO A 15 -4.36 -5.26 6.23
C PRO A 15 -5.10 -4.60 5.06
N THR A 16 -6.15 -5.26 4.59
CA THR A 16 -6.98 -4.79 3.48
C THR A 16 -8.45 -4.97 3.82
N TRP A 17 -9.25 -3.93 3.62
CA TRP A 17 -10.67 -3.94 3.95
C TRP A 17 -11.51 -3.75 2.71
N ARG A 18 -12.58 -4.54 2.60
CA ARG A 18 -13.64 -4.33 1.62
C ARG A 18 -14.59 -3.25 2.11
N VAL A 19 -14.99 -2.36 1.22
CA VAL A 19 -15.94 -1.27 1.51
C VAL A 19 -17.20 -1.39 0.66
N LYS A 20 -18.31 -0.80 1.14
CA LYS A 20 -19.57 -0.74 0.39
C LYS A 20 -19.57 0.37 -0.67
N GLY A 21 -18.89 1.48 -0.40
CA GLY A 21 -18.80 2.63 -1.30
C GLY A 21 -17.78 2.45 -2.42
N SER A 22 -17.75 3.39 -3.36
CA SER A 22 -16.72 3.44 -4.39
C SER A 22 -15.33 3.70 -3.79
N SER A 23 -14.32 2.95 -4.22
CA SER A 23 -12.89 3.16 -3.92
C SER A 23 -12.07 3.08 -5.20
N TYR A 24 -10.79 3.39 -5.17
CA TYR A 24 -9.97 3.41 -6.38
C TYR A 24 -9.52 2.03 -6.88
N SER A 25 -9.94 0.94 -6.21
CA SER A 25 -9.77 -0.41 -6.74
C SER A 25 -10.40 -0.56 -8.14
N PRO A 26 -9.75 -1.32 -9.05
CA PRO A 26 -10.33 -1.70 -10.32
C PRO A 26 -11.66 -2.40 -10.10
N THR A 27 -12.63 -2.13 -10.96
CA THR A 27 -13.92 -2.82 -10.96
C THR A 27 -14.22 -3.33 -12.35
N THR A 28 -15.24 -4.16 -12.50
CA THR A 28 -15.75 -4.60 -13.80
C THR A 28 -16.45 -3.49 -14.60
N ASN A 29 -16.42 -2.24 -14.14
CA ASN A 29 -17.04 -1.10 -14.83
C ASN A 29 -16.03 -0.42 -15.77
N PRO A 30 -16.15 -0.62 -17.11
CA PRO A 30 -15.16 -0.12 -18.07
C PRO A 30 -15.16 1.42 -18.16
N LEU A 31 -16.32 2.08 -18.00
CA LEU A 31 -16.39 3.55 -18.04
C LEU A 31 -15.62 4.18 -16.88
N ARG A 32 -15.66 3.53 -15.72
CA ARG A 32 -14.90 3.97 -14.55
C ARG A 32 -13.40 3.84 -14.78
N MET A 33 -12.96 2.71 -15.36
CA MET A 33 -11.56 2.48 -15.71
C MET A 33 -11.08 3.45 -16.79
N ALA A 34 -11.90 3.73 -17.80
CA ALA A 34 -11.62 4.76 -18.80
C ALA A 34 -11.49 6.15 -18.17
N GLY A 35 -12.33 6.48 -17.19
CA GLY A 35 -12.23 7.71 -16.40
C GLY A 35 -10.91 7.82 -15.61
N PHE A 36 -10.42 6.71 -15.03
CA PHE A 36 -9.10 6.69 -14.39
C PHE A 36 -7.97 6.94 -15.41
N GLY A 37 -8.05 6.31 -16.58
CA GLY A 37 -7.12 6.53 -17.69
C GLY A 37 -7.10 7.97 -18.16
N ALA A 38 -8.28 8.55 -18.42
CA ALA A 38 -8.42 9.93 -18.86
C ALA A 38 -7.87 10.92 -17.82
N LYS A 39 -8.18 10.73 -16.52
CA LYS A 39 -7.63 11.57 -15.45
C LYS A 39 -6.10 11.51 -15.43
N PHE A 40 -5.53 10.31 -15.51
CA PHE A 40 -4.08 10.14 -15.52
C PHE A 40 -3.41 10.82 -16.71
N LEU A 41 -3.95 10.65 -17.92
CA LEU A 41 -3.39 11.28 -19.13
C LEU A 41 -3.49 12.80 -19.09
N LEU A 42 -4.56 13.36 -18.53
CA LEU A 42 -4.78 14.80 -18.48
C LEU A 42 -4.02 15.50 -17.35
N THR A 43 -3.85 14.85 -16.20
CA THR A 43 -3.30 15.52 -14.99
C THR A 43 -2.06 14.85 -14.42
N GLY A 44 -1.69 13.65 -14.89
CA GLY A 44 -0.66 12.84 -14.27
C GLY A 44 -1.05 12.28 -12.89
N GLN A 45 -2.31 12.41 -12.47
CA GLN A 45 -2.77 12.01 -11.13
C GLN A 45 -3.81 10.89 -11.16
N GLY A 46 -4.08 10.32 -9.99
CA GLY A 46 -5.09 9.29 -9.78
C GLY A 46 -4.48 7.91 -9.61
N PRO A 47 -5.33 6.86 -9.59
CA PRO A 47 -4.92 5.53 -9.15
C PRO A 47 -3.96 4.81 -10.10
N LEU A 48 -3.79 5.31 -11.32
CA LEU A 48 -2.77 4.81 -12.26
C LEU A 48 -1.39 5.43 -12.01
N ALA A 49 -1.32 6.60 -11.35
CA ALA A 49 -0.04 7.24 -11.00
C ALA A 49 0.56 6.62 -9.73
N THR A 50 -0.27 6.43 -8.70
CA THR A 50 0.09 5.77 -7.45
C THR A 50 -1.17 5.26 -6.77
N ILE A 51 -1.07 4.12 -6.09
CA ILE A 51 -2.14 3.64 -5.20
C ILE A 51 -1.93 4.13 -3.76
N THR A 52 -0.74 4.62 -3.40
CA THR A 52 -0.43 5.14 -2.07
C THR A 52 -0.60 6.64 -2.05
N GLU A 53 -1.47 7.15 -1.18
CA GLU A 53 -1.79 8.59 -1.14
C GLU A 53 -1.43 9.28 0.17
N ALA A 54 -1.47 8.57 1.30
CA ALA A 54 -1.15 9.19 2.58
C ALA A 54 -0.16 8.36 3.38
N ARG A 55 0.63 9.07 4.20
CA ARG A 55 1.68 8.53 5.04
C ARG A 55 1.55 9.11 6.45
N GLY A 56 1.62 8.25 7.45
CA GLY A 56 1.71 8.63 8.86
C GLY A 56 2.96 8.04 9.50
N PHE A 57 3.48 8.73 10.51
CA PHE A 57 4.54 8.24 11.38
C PHE A 57 4.00 8.17 12.80
N LEU A 58 4.12 6.99 13.40
CA LEU A 58 3.50 6.67 14.68
C LEU A 58 4.58 6.18 15.64
N ARG A 59 4.34 6.47 16.92
CA ARG A 59 5.05 5.83 18.02
C ARG A 59 4.19 4.71 18.59
N THR A 60 4.74 3.51 18.70
CA THR A 60 4.07 2.36 19.34
C THR A 60 3.88 2.60 20.84
N SER A 61 4.80 3.33 21.47
CA SER A 61 4.75 3.73 22.88
C SER A 61 5.20 5.20 23.06
N PRO A 62 4.68 5.92 24.07
CA PRO A 62 5.20 7.25 24.43
C PRO A 62 6.69 7.26 24.79
N SER A 63 7.24 6.12 25.22
CA SER A 63 8.66 5.96 25.57
C SER A 63 9.58 5.93 24.36
N GLU A 64 9.05 5.69 23.15
CA GLU A 64 9.86 5.71 21.94
C GLU A 64 10.32 7.15 21.66
N PRO A 65 11.64 7.38 21.50
CA PRO A 65 12.18 8.72 21.31
C PRO A 65 11.85 9.29 19.93
N VAL A 66 11.57 8.42 18.95
CA VAL A 66 11.24 8.76 17.56
C VAL A 66 10.11 7.85 17.07
N PRO A 67 9.35 8.27 16.03
CA PRO A 67 8.38 7.38 15.38
C PRO A 67 9.05 6.11 14.88
N ASP A 68 8.49 4.99 15.29
CA ASP A 68 9.04 3.67 15.09
C ASP A 68 8.13 2.79 14.22
N VAL A 69 6.97 3.33 13.81
CA VAL A 69 6.05 2.77 12.81
C VAL A 69 5.81 3.80 11.72
N HIS A 70 5.91 3.34 10.48
CA HIS A 70 5.47 4.09 9.32
C HIS A 70 4.21 3.42 8.75
N MET A 71 3.20 4.23 8.45
CA MET A 71 1.90 3.75 7.99
C MET A 71 1.57 4.36 6.64
N LEU A 72 1.33 3.52 5.64
CA LEU A 72 0.91 3.93 4.30
C LEU A 72 -0.57 3.62 4.08
N PHE A 73 -1.33 4.61 3.63
CA PHE A 73 -2.69 4.42 3.15
C PHE A 73 -2.70 4.22 1.64
N SER A 74 -3.28 3.10 1.20
CA SER A 74 -3.47 2.76 -0.19
C SER A 74 -4.93 2.87 -0.58
N VAL A 75 -5.23 3.70 -1.59
CA VAL A 75 -6.59 3.99 -2.06
C VAL A 75 -7.25 2.83 -2.83
N ALA A 76 -6.45 1.82 -3.18
CA ALA A 76 -6.90 0.55 -3.70
C ALA A 76 -6.39 -0.59 -2.80
N GLY A 77 -7.24 -1.58 -2.56
CA GLY A 77 -6.88 -2.77 -1.80
C GLY A 77 -5.97 -3.68 -2.61
N ALA A 78 -4.85 -4.11 -2.01
CA ALA A 78 -3.93 -5.07 -2.62
C ALA A 78 -3.58 -6.18 -1.63
N VAL A 79 -3.39 -7.40 -2.13
CA VAL A 79 -3.02 -8.57 -1.34
C VAL A 79 -1.82 -9.26 -1.98
N ASN A 80 -1.10 -10.05 -1.19
CA ASN A 80 -0.10 -10.97 -1.73
C ASN A 80 -0.81 -12.20 -2.29
N ASP A 81 -0.61 -12.48 -3.56
CA ASP A 81 -1.27 -13.54 -4.34
C ASP A 81 -0.53 -14.89 -4.26
N ASP A 82 0.78 -14.85 -4.02
CA ASP A 82 1.65 -16.02 -3.96
C ASP A 82 2.69 -15.81 -2.85
N GLU A 83 2.60 -16.63 -1.80
CA GLU A 83 3.52 -16.64 -0.65
C GLU A 83 4.96 -16.94 -1.08
N ARG A 84 5.16 -17.66 -2.20
CA ARG A 84 6.49 -18.00 -2.73
C ARG A 84 7.10 -16.89 -3.58
N LYS A 85 6.33 -15.83 -3.89
CA LYS A 85 6.75 -14.67 -4.69
C LYS A 85 6.45 -13.37 -3.97
N PHE A 86 6.70 -13.31 -2.66
CA PHE A 86 6.41 -12.18 -1.78
C PHE A 86 6.74 -10.78 -2.35
N TYR A 87 7.80 -10.65 -3.15
CA TYR A 87 8.24 -9.39 -3.77
C TYR A 87 7.62 -9.09 -5.16
N LYS A 88 6.89 -10.01 -5.77
CA LYS A 88 6.26 -9.89 -7.09
C LYS A 88 4.76 -10.22 -7.11
N SER A 89 4.16 -10.57 -5.97
CA SER A 89 2.80 -11.11 -5.91
C SER A 89 1.73 -10.12 -5.47
N LEU A 90 1.95 -8.81 -5.59
CA LEU A 90 0.90 -7.84 -5.27
C LEU A 90 -0.20 -7.84 -6.32
N THR A 91 -1.38 -8.34 -5.93
CA THR A 91 -2.59 -8.30 -6.75
C THR A 91 -3.56 -7.29 -6.18
N VAL A 92 -3.96 -6.32 -7.01
CA VAL A 92 -4.99 -5.34 -6.66
C VAL A 92 -6.36 -6.02 -6.75
N LEU A 93 -7.18 -5.87 -5.72
CA LEU A 93 -8.46 -6.54 -5.60
C LEU A 93 -9.49 -5.94 -6.58
N PRO A 94 -10.29 -6.75 -7.30
CA PRO A 94 -11.22 -6.30 -8.34
C PRO A 94 -12.57 -5.82 -7.77
N TYR A 95 -12.57 -5.33 -6.54
CA TYR A 95 -13.77 -4.85 -5.84
C TYR A 95 -13.42 -3.73 -4.87
N PRO A 96 -14.40 -2.90 -4.47
CA PRO A 96 -14.10 -1.73 -3.67
C PRO A 96 -13.41 -2.08 -2.35
N SER A 97 -12.18 -1.60 -2.18
CA SER A 97 -11.31 -1.91 -1.06
C SER A 97 -10.19 -0.87 -0.92
N PHE A 98 -9.58 -0.85 0.27
CA PHE A 98 -8.38 -0.05 0.54
C PHE A 98 -7.44 -0.86 1.45
N SER A 99 -6.15 -0.50 1.47
CA SER A 99 -5.18 -1.11 2.39
C SER A 99 -4.57 -0.05 3.30
N MET A 100 -4.22 -0.44 4.52
CA MET A 100 -3.33 0.31 5.40
C MET A 100 -2.13 -0.57 5.69
N VAL A 101 -0.95 -0.08 5.38
CA VAL A 101 0.30 -0.83 5.45
C VAL A 101 1.15 -0.22 6.55
N PRO A 102 1.08 -0.74 7.79
CA PRO A 102 2.06 -0.40 8.80
C PRO A 102 3.32 -1.24 8.58
N ASP A 103 4.46 -0.56 8.62
CA ASP A 103 5.77 -1.16 8.72
C ASP A 103 6.44 -0.68 10.01
N LYS A 104 7.09 -1.63 10.70
CA LYS A 104 7.83 -1.34 11.93
C LYS A 104 9.26 -1.04 11.53
N SER A 105 9.75 0.14 11.89
CA SER A 105 11.17 0.44 11.80
C SER A 105 11.93 -0.38 12.83
N TYR A 106 12.87 -1.18 12.35
CA TYR A 106 13.85 -1.86 13.19
C TYR A 106 14.99 -0.88 13.50
N PRO A 107 15.46 -0.79 14.75
CA PRO A 107 16.65 -0.03 15.10
C PRO A 107 17.94 -0.73 14.67
#